data_AF-A0A7S1LQ36-F1
#
_entry.id   AF-A0A7S1LQ36-F1
#
_cell.length_a   1.000
_cell.length_b   1.000
_cell.length_c   1.000
_cell.angle_alpha   90.00
_cell.angle_beta   90.00
_cell.angle_gamma   90.00
#
_symmetry.space_group_name_H-M   'P 1'
#
loop_
_entity.id
_entity.type
_entity.pdbx_description
1 polymer ?
#
loop_
_entity_poly.entity_id
_entity_poly.type
_entity_poly.pdbx_seq_one_letter_code
_entity_poly.pdbx_strand_id
1 'polypeptide(L)'
;FGALWNNHHIKNVQITFKETIGTQGRGGYFDQFGIIRDVMQNHLTQILALVTMEKPRTLDGEHIRDEKVAALRCVRPVEVGDCVLGQYTAKPDGSVEGYLDDPTVPKGSRCPTFASMIMWVNNDRWDGVPFIMKAGKALDRKEVTIRIQFKDEILPFKEATQRNELVIRAQPDEAMYLKIATKAPGIGQDVTMTELDLTYKERFDDVRLPEAYESLINEVILGNTTNFVRSDELDAAWRIFTPLLHKIDAGELEPIPYPMGSRGPPAADELSARAGYVRTKAYEWRTAGTAEPRTPGVRLSKQ
;
A
#
# COMPACT_ATOMS: atom_id res chain seq x y z
N PHE A 1 -7.69 16.98 8.51
CA PHE A 1 -7.59 15.53 8.79
C PHE A 1 -7.40 15.16 10.26
N GLY A 2 -6.85 16.02 11.15
CA GLY A 2 -6.47 15.62 12.52
C GLY A 2 -7.52 14.87 13.36
N ALA A 3 -8.79 15.30 13.36
CA ALA A 3 -9.86 14.62 14.11
C ALA A 3 -10.26 13.24 13.56
N LEU A 4 -10.02 13.00 12.27
CA LEU A 4 -10.41 11.78 11.56
C LEU A 4 -9.34 10.67 11.65
N TRP A 5 -8.14 10.99 12.17
CA TRP A 5 -6.96 10.12 12.08
C TRP A 5 -6.84 9.15 13.26
N ASN A 6 -7.87 8.31 13.46
CA ASN A 6 -7.95 7.36 14.58
C ASN A 6 -8.94 6.23 14.28
N ASN A 7 -8.95 5.22 15.15
CA ASN A 7 -9.83 4.06 15.12
C ASN A 7 -11.32 4.37 15.25
N HIS A 8 -11.74 5.59 15.64
CA HIS A 8 -13.15 5.95 15.63
C HIS A 8 -13.67 6.14 14.20
N HIS A 9 -12.84 6.65 13.30
CA HIS A 9 -13.24 7.02 11.94
C HIS A 9 -12.63 6.13 10.85
N ILE A 10 -11.42 5.61 11.07
CA ILE A 10 -10.72 4.77 10.11
C ILE A 10 -11.14 3.32 10.31
N LYS A 11 -11.46 2.63 9.22
CA LYS A 11 -11.80 1.21 9.23
C LYS A 11 -10.58 0.32 8.97
N ASN A 12 -9.74 0.71 8.02
CA ASN A 12 -8.48 0.05 7.70
C ASN A 12 -7.58 0.99 6.89
N VAL A 13 -6.29 0.70 6.87
CA VAL A 13 -5.30 1.41 6.04
C VAL A 13 -4.62 0.39 5.13
N GLN A 14 -4.35 0.75 3.89
CA GLN A 14 -3.57 -0.07 2.97
C GLN A 14 -2.34 0.70 2.49
N ILE A 15 -1.21 0.02 2.46
CA ILE A 15 0.05 0.54 1.93
C ILE A 15 0.50 -0.43 0.85
N THR A 16 0.48 0.02 -0.40
CA THR A 16 0.70 -0.83 -1.57
C THR A 16 1.94 -0.37 -2.32
N PHE A 17 2.80 -1.33 -2.64
CA PHE A 17 3.91 -1.22 -3.57
C PHE A 17 3.75 -2.28 -4.65
N LYS A 18 3.76 -1.87 -5.91
CA LYS A 18 3.67 -2.75 -7.07
C LYS A 18 4.68 -2.36 -8.12
N GLU A 19 5.28 -3.37 -8.73
CA GLU A 19 6.11 -3.24 -9.92
C GLU A 19 5.58 -4.15 -11.02
N THR A 20 5.61 -3.67 -12.26
CA THR A 20 5.33 -4.49 -13.44
C THR A 20 6.52 -5.37 -13.82
N ILE A 21 7.72 -4.96 -13.43
CA ILE A 21 8.96 -5.69 -13.72
C ILE A 21 9.10 -6.90 -12.80
N GLY A 22 9.65 -7.99 -13.32
CA GLY A 22 10.12 -9.14 -12.53
C GLY A 22 11.51 -8.88 -11.93
N THR A 23 12.33 -9.91 -11.77
CA THR A 23 13.72 -9.76 -11.30
C THR A 23 14.73 -9.45 -12.40
N GLN A 24 14.32 -9.46 -13.68
CA GLN A 24 15.11 -9.01 -14.83
C GLN A 24 16.55 -9.56 -14.88
N GLY A 25 16.73 -10.87 -14.69
CA GLY A 25 18.04 -11.54 -14.71
C GLY A 25 18.91 -11.29 -13.47
N ARG A 26 18.36 -10.61 -12.45
CA ARG A 26 18.98 -10.44 -11.13
C ARG A 26 18.31 -11.33 -10.08
N GLY A 27 17.65 -12.41 -10.52
CA GLY A 27 16.90 -13.33 -9.66
C GLY A 27 17.75 -13.89 -8.53
N GLY A 28 18.99 -14.32 -8.81
CA GLY A 28 19.90 -14.87 -7.80
C GLY A 28 20.34 -13.89 -6.72
N TYR A 29 20.40 -12.59 -7.01
CA TYR A 29 20.62 -11.57 -5.98
C TYR A 29 19.35 -11.35 -5.14
N PHE A 30 18.20 -11.24 -5.81
CA PHE A 30 16.91 -11.08 -5.13
C PHE A 30 16.56 -12.28 -4.25
N ASP A 31 16.96 -13.49 -4.63
CA ASP A 31 16.72 -14.75 -3.93
C ASP A 31 17.24 -14.76 -2.48
N GLN A 32 18.33 -14.02 -2.22
CA GLN A 32 18.94 -13.93 -0.90
C GLN A 32 18.12 -13.11 0.11
N PHE A 33 17.21 -12.27 -0.38
CA PHE A 33 16.52 -11.29 0.46
C PHE A 33 15.00 -11.40 0.37
N GLY A 34 14.46 -11.55 -0.83
CA GLY A 34 13.02 -11.60 -1.11
C GLY A 34 12.29 -10.27 -0.90
N ILE A 35 11.02 -10.22 -1.29
CA ILE A 35 10.24 -8.97 -1.34
C ILE A 35 10.06 -8.28 0.02
N ILE A 36 10.08 -9.06 1.10
CA ILE A 36 9.89 -8.53 2.46
C ILE A 36 11.08 -7.68 2.86
N ARG A 37 12.31 -8.18 2.65
CA ARG A 37 13.53 -7.43 2.96
C ARG A 37 13.81 -6.34 1.92
N ASP A 38 13.44 -6.57 0.66
CA ASP A 38 13.63 -5.62 -0.44
C ASP A 38 12.80 -4.34 -0.26
N VAL A 39 11.52 -4.48 0.14
CA VAL A 39 10.55 -3.35 0.11
C VAL A 39 9.72 -3.19 1.39
N MET A 40 9.27 -4.28 2.03
CA MET A 40 8.33 -4.16 3.16
C MET A 40 9.02 -3.66 4.43
N GLN A 41 10.15 -4.26 4.78
CA GLN A 41 10.90 -3.97 6.01
C GLN A 41 11.43 -2.53 6.05
N ASN A 42 11.75 -1.97 4.89
CA ASN A 42 12.25 -0.61 4.73
C ASN A 42 11.14 0.36 4.28
N HIS A 43 10.87 0.51 2.98
CA HIS A 43 10.02 1.52 2.37
C HIS A 43 8.60 1.53 2.94
N LEU A 44 7.93 0.37 2.96
CA LEU A 44 6.55 0.35 3.45
C LEU A 44 6.46 0.55 4.97
N THR A 45 7.47 0.12 5.72
CA THR A 45 7.55 0.35 7.18
C THR A 45 7.81 1.82 7.49
N GLN A 46 8.59 2.53 6.68
CA GLN A 46 8.76 3.99 6.80
C GLN A 46 7.44 4.72 6.58
N ILE A 47 6.67 4.32 5.57
CA ILE A 47 5.33 4.85 5.31
C ILE A 47 4.38 4.52 6.48
N LEU A 48 4.42 3.28 6.98
CA LEU A 48 3.62 2.87 8.14
C LEU A 48 3.92 3.76 9.34
N ALA A 49 5.19 4.01 9.66
CA ALA A 49 5.60 4.87 10.76
C ALA A 49 5.04 6.29 10.61
N LEU A 50 5.16 6.90 9.42
CA LEU A 50 4.62 8.25 9.17
C LEU A 50 3.09 8.32 9.26
N VAL A 51 2.39 7.27 8.81
CA VAL A 51 0.92 7.22 8.89
C VAL A 51 0.44 7.03 10.33
N THR A 52 1.21 6.30 11.14
CA THR A 52 0.78 5.82 12.48
C THR A 52 1.32 6.64 13.65
N MET A 53 2.38 7.43 13.46
CA MET A 53 2.99 8.24 14.51
C MET A 53 2.01 9.23 15.14
N GLU A 54 2.26 9.56 16.41
CA GLU A 54 1.57 10.65 17.08
C GLU A 54 2.05 12.01 16.54
N LYS A 55 1.32 13.07 16.90
CA LYS A 55 1.74 14.43 16.55
C LYS A 55 3.04 14.75 17.29
N PRO A 56 4.15 15.04 16.60
CA PRO A 56 5.41 15.35 17.25
C PRO A 56 5.34 16.68 17.98
N ARG A 57 6.19 16.84 19.00
CA ARG A 57 6.26 18.06 19.82
C ARG A 57 6.58 19.30 18.98
N THR A 58 7.46 19.13 17.99
CA THR A 58 7.86 20.16 17.02
C THR A 58 8.17 19.51 15.67
N LEU A 59 8.59 20.30 14.69
CA LEU A 59 9.09 19.81 13.40
C LEU A 59 10.60 19.51 13.38
N ASP A 60 11.27 19.55 14.53
CA ASP A 60 12.64 19.05 14.68
C ASP A 60 12.72 17.55 14.32
N GLY A 61 13.81 17.18 13.64
CA GLY A 61 14.00 15.83 13.11
C GLY A 61 14.03 14.76 14.20
N GLU A 62 14.59 15.03 15.38
CA GLU A 62 14.60 14.06 16.47
C GLU A 62 13.19 13.88 17.06
N HIS A 63 12.44 14.95 17.22
CA HIS A 63 11.05 14.87 17.69
C HIS A 63 10.15 14.08 16.72
N ILE A 64 10.38 14.18 15.40
CA ILE A 64 9.66 13.37 14.42
C ILE A 64 10.07 11.90 14.51
N ARG A 65 11.37 11.62 14.59
CA ARG A 65 11.91 10.25 14.66
C ARG A 65 11.49 9.54 15.94
N ASP A 66 11.38 10.25 17.06
CA ASP A 66 10.88 9.71 18.32
C ASP A 66 9.44 9.18 18.18
N GLU A 67 8.55 9.92 17.52
CA GLU A 67 7.17 9.46 17.32
C GLU A 67 7.07 8.31 16.32
N LYS A 68 7.92 8.28 15.28
CA LYS A 68 8.04 7.14 14.36
C LYS A 68 8.44 5.86 15.12
N VAL A 69 9.49 5.95 15.95
CA VAL A 69 9.98 4.81 16.75
C VAL A 69 8.93 4.37 17.78
N ALA A 70 8.25 5.30 18.45
CA ALA A 70 7.18 4.99 19.38
C ALA A 70 6.05 4.19 18.72
N ALA A 71 5.61 4.61 17.53
CA ALA A 71 4.60 3.87 16.76
C ALA A 71 5.09 2.48 16.33
N LEU A 72 6.32 2.37 15.79
CA LEU A 72 6.88 1.07 15.39
C LEU A 72 7.06 0.10 16.56
N ARG A 73 7.34 0.60 17.77
CA ARG A 73 7.40 -0.23 18.99
C ARG A 73 6.04 -0.82 19.38
N CYS A 74 4.94 -0.16 19.01
CA CYS A 74 3.58 -0.67 19.19
C CYS A 74 3.17 -1.67 18.11
N VAL A 75 3.91 -1.82 17.00
CA VAL A 75 3.58 -2.80 15.96
C VAL A 75 3.92 -4.21 16.44
N ARG A 76 2.92 -5.10 16.37
CA ARG A 76 3.10 -6.53 16.66
C ARG A 76 3.98 -7.20 15.60
N PRO A 77 4.82 -8.19 15.97
CA PRO A 77 5.44 -9.05 14.98
C PRO A 77 4.41 -9.72 14.08
N VAL A 78 4.75 -9.92 12.81
CA VAL A 78 3.82 -10.50 11.83
C VAL A 78 3.59 -11.98 12.13
N GLU A 79 2.32 -12.37 12.22
CA GLU A 79 1.91 -13.76 12.38
C GLU A 79 1.70 -14.42 11.00
N VAL A 80 2.00 -15.72 10.91
CA VAL A 80 1.83 -16.50 9.66
C VAL A 80 0.39 -16.45 9.15
N GLY A 81 -0.59 -16.51 10.06
CA GLY A 81 -2.01 -16.45 9.70
C GLY A 81 -2.43 -15.13 9.06
N ASP A 82 -1.69 -14.05 9.30
CA ASP A 82 -1.92 -12.70 8.78
C ASP A 82 -1.02 -12.39 7.58
N CYS A 83 -0.38 -13.40 6.98
CA CYS A 83 0.53 -13.24 5.86
C CYS A 83 0.15 -14.16 4.68
N VAL A 84 0.19 -13.60 3.48
CA VAL A 84 0.11 -14.33 2.20
C VAL A 84 1.37 -14.05 1.41
N LEU A 85 2.10 -15.11 1.08
CA LEU A 85 3.28 -15.06 0.23
C LEU A 85 2.95 -15.54 -1.18
N GLY A 86 3.62 -14.99 -2.17
CA GLY A 86 3.49 -15.44 -3.55
C GLY A 86 4.80 -15.42 -4.32
N GLN A 87 4.86 -16.22 -5.38
CA GLN A 87 5.97 -16.27 -6.31
C GLN A 87 5.43 -16.23 -7.75
N TYR A 88 5.94 -15.32 -8.58
CA TYR A 88 5.38 -15.15 -9.92
C TYR A 88 5.79 -16.30 -10.85
N THR A 89 4.83 -16.75 -11.66
CA THR A 89 5.04 -17.69 -12.75
C THR A 89 5.09 -16.96 -14.08
N ALA A 90 5.48 -17.68 -15.14
CA ALA A 90 5.48 -17.17 -16.51
C ALA A 90 4.13 -16.53 -16.88
N LYS A 91 4.16 -15.59 -17.82
CA LYS A 91 2.93 -15.03 -18.37
C LYS A 91 2.12 -16.12 -19.07
N PRO A 92 0.77 -16.07 -19.02
CA PRO A 92 -0.07 -17.04 -19.71
C PRO A 92 0.12 -17.11 -21.23
N ASP A 93 0.61 -16.03 -21.85
CA ASP A 93 0.89 -15.94 -23.29
C ASP A 93 2.29 -16.45 -23.68
N GLY A 94 3.10 -16.87 -22.71
CA GLY A 94 4.47 -17.36 -22.92
C GLY A 94 5.49 -16.28 -23.27
N SER A 95 5.13 -15.00 -23.25
CA SER A 95 6.02 -13.90 -23.66
C SER A 95 7.14 -13.58 -22.66
N VAL A 96 6.95 -13.95 -21.38
CA VAL A 96 7.92 -13.71 -20.31
C VAL A 96 7.95 -14.92 -19.38
N GLU A 97 9.16 -15.35 -19.06
CA GLU A 97 9.46 -16.48 -18.17
C GLU A 97 9.14 -16.17 -16.70
N GLY A 98 8.94 -17.21 -15.90
CA GLY A 98 8.65 -17.14 -14.47
C GLY A 98 9.89 -16.90 -13.61
N TYR A 99 9.71 -16.80 -12.29
CA TYR A 99 10.83 -16.57 -11.38
C TYR A 99 11.84 -17.73 -11.37
N LEU A 100 11.35 -18.98 -11.36
CA LEU A 100 12.19 -20.18 -11.33
C LEU A 100 12.82 -20.54 -12.68
N ASP A 101 12.42 -19.85 -13.75
CA ASP A 101 13.01 -20.01 -15.08
C ASP A 101 14.28 -19.14 -15.23
N ASP A 102 14.49 -18.15 -14.35
CA ASP A 102 15.73 -17.37 -14.30
C ASP A 102 16.91 -18.30 -13.92
N PRO A 103 17.92 -18.46 -14.78
CA PRO A 103 19.02 -19.40 -14.55
C PRO A 103 19.90 -19.03 -13.35
N THR A 104 19.78 -17.81 -12.83
CA THR A 104 20.48 -17.35 -11.63
C THR A 104 19.76 -17.74 -10.33
N VAL A 105 18.51 -18.22 -10.41
CA VAL A 105 17.70 -18.62 -9.26
C VAL A 105 17.90 -20.13 -8.98
N PRO A 106 18.11 -20.54 -7.71
CA PRO A 106 18.17 -21.95 -7.36
C PRO A 106 16.88 -22.69 -7.75
N LYS A 107 17.02 -23.89 -8.33
CA LYS A 107 15.88 -24.76 -8.66
C LYS A 107 15.11 -25.10 -7.39
N GLY A 108 13.81 -24.80 -7.36
CA GLY A 108 12.96 -25.01 -6.20
C GLY A 108 13.08 -23.92 -5.13
N SER A 109 13.62 -22.74 -5.47
CA SER A 109 13.58 -21.58 -4.58
C SER A 109 12.15 -21.27 -4.12
N ARG A 110 12.01 -20.96 -2.83
CA ARG A 110 10.76 -20.54 -2.20
C ARG A 110 10.76 -19.04 -1.88
N CYS A 111 11.67 -18.29 -2.51
CA CYS A 111 11.78 -16.85 -2.32
C CYS A 111 10.47 -16.16 -2.74
N PRO A 112 9.81 -15.40 -1.85
CA PRO A 112 8.60 -14.69 -2.17
C PRO A 112 8.91 -13.45 -3.02
N THR A 113 8.28 -13.36 -4.20
CA THR A 113 8.28 -12.16 -5.05
C THR A 113 7.07 -11.26 -4.79
N PHE A 114 6.15 -11.73 -3.94
CA PHE A 114 4.96 -11.05 -3.48
C PHE A 114 4.73 -11.34 -2.00
N ALA A 115 4.28 -10.34 -1.25
CA ALA A 115 3.76 -10.51 0.09
C ALA A 115 2.61 -9.54 0.36
N SER A 116 1.60 -10.04 1.07
CA SER A 116 0.51 -9.24 1.65
C SER A 116 0.38 -9.60 3.12
N MET A 117 0.39 -8.60 4.00
CA MET A 117 0.39 -8.81 5.45
C MET A 117 -0.60 -7.87 6.13
N ILE A 118 -1.24 -8.36 7.20
CA ILE A 118 -1.99 -7.51 8.13
C ILE A 118 -1.09 -7.16 9.30
N MET A 119 -0.90 -5.86 9.54
CA MET A 119 -0.16 -5.32 10.67
C MET A 119 -1.13 -4.72 11.68
N TRP A 120 -0.76 -4.81 12.96
CA TRP A 120 -1.55 -4.29 14.08
C TRP A 120 -0.68 -3.37 14.92
N VAL A 121 -1.14 -2.14 15.12
CA VAL A 121 -0.47 -1.12 15.96
C VAL A 121 -1.18 -1.06 17.30
N ASN A 122 -0.53 -1.52 18.37
CA ASN A 122 -1.11 -1.59 19.72
C ASN A 122 -0.96 -0.27 20.47
N ASN A 123 -1.83 0.68 20.18
CA ASN A 123 -2.02 1.88 20.97
C ASN A 123 -3.48 2.35 20.88
N ASP A 124 -3.87 3.31 21.72
CA ASP A 124 -5.26 3.79 21.80
C ASP A 124 -5.77 4.35 20.48
N ARG A 125 -4.90 5.00 19.68
CA ARG A 125 -5.27 5.60 18.39
C ARG A 125 -5.65 4.54 17.35
N TRP A 126 -4.95 3.42 17.33
CA TRP A 126 -5.03 2.42 16.26
C TRP A 126 -5.60 1.08 16.70
N ASP A 127 -6.03 0.94 17.95
CA ASP A 127 -6.63 -0.29 18.44
C ASP A 127 -7.77 -0.77 17.53
N GLY A 128 -7.71 -2.04 17.13
CA GLY A 128 -8.66 -2.67 16.22
C GLY A 128 -8.60 -2.24 14.74
N VAL A 129 -7.67 -1.37 14.33
CA VAL A 129 -7.51 -0.95 12.92
C VAL A 129 -6.42 -1.79 12.25
N PRO A 130 -6.76 -2.62 11.24
CA PRO A 130 -5.78 -3.37 10.48
C PRO A 130 -5.07 -2.49 9.44
N PHE A 131 -3.76 -2.69 9.33
CA PHE A 131 -2.91 -2.09 8.30
C PHE A 131 -2.48 -3.16 7.30
N ILE A 132 -3.01 -3.09 6.08
CA ILE A 132 -2.74 -4.06 5.03
C ILE A 132 -1.53 -3.57 4.22
N MET A 133 -0.37 -4.19 4.41
CA MET A 133 0.82 -3.92 3.61
C MET A 133 0.90 -4.92 2.46
N LYS A 134 1.08 -4.44 1.24
CA LYS A 134 1.16 -5.25 0.03
C LYS A 134 2.36 -4.82 -0.80
N ALA A 135 3.25 -5.76 -1.12
CA ALA A 135 4.41 -5.53 -1.96
C ALA A 135 4.54 -6.67 -2.98
N GLY A 136 4.87 -6.36 -4.23
CA GLY A 136 5.19 -7.42 -5.19
C GLY A 136 5.75 -6.94 -6.52
N LYS A 137 6.48 -7.84 -7.16
CA LYS A 137 7.01 -7.73 -8.52
C LYS A 137 6.13 -8.48 -9.51
N ALA A 138 6.33 -8.20 -10.80
CA ALA A 138 5.62 -8.85 -11.90
C ALA A 138 4.08 -8.73 -11.78
N LEU A 139 3.59 -7.57 -11.33
CA LEU A 139 2.18 -7.28 -11.15
C LEU A 139 1.58 -6.51 -12.33
N ASP A 140 0.27 -6.31 -12.30
CA ASP A 140 -0.54 -5.67 -13.35
C ASP A 140 -0.16 -4.21 -13.67
N ARG A 141 0.43 -3.49 -12.71
CA ARG A 141 0.81 -2.08 -12.87
C ARG A 141 1.87 -1.65 -11.85
N LYS A 142 2.58 -0.56 -12.16
CA LYS A 142 3.49 0.10 -11.21
C LYS A 142 2.67 1.06 -10.36
N GLU A 143 2.80 0.98 -9.05
CA GLU A 143 2.05 1.83 -8.13
C GLU A 143 2.68 1.84 -6.73
N VAL A 144 2.79 3.01 -6.11
CA VAL A 144 2.96 3.17 -4.67
C VAL A 144 1.85 4.05 -4.14
N THR A 145 0.98 3.46 -3.31
CA THR A 145 -0.20 4.14 -2.77
C THR A 145 -0.42 3.85 -1.29
N ILE A 146 -0.92 4.87 -0.60
CA ILE A 146 -1.51 4.77 0.73
C ILE A 146 -3.01 5.01 0.57
N ARG A 147 -3.83 4.08 1.06
CA ARG A 147 -5.28 4.21 1.09
C ARG A 147 -5.76 4.15 2.54
N ILE A 148 -6.46 5.19 2.97
CA ILE A 148 -7.14 5.23 4.26
C ILE A 148 -8.63 5.07 3.96
N GLN A 149 -9.20 3.92 4.32
CA GLN A 149 -10.62 3.66 4.16
C GLN A 149 -11.34 3.97 5.47
N PHE A 150 -12.28 4.92 5.42
CA PHE A 150 -13.08 5.32 6.56
C PHE A 150 -14.20 4.30 6.85
N LYS A 151 -14.79 4.36 8.04
CA LYS A 151 -15.97 3.56 8.40
C LYS A 151 -17.20 3.97 7.59
N ASP A 152 -18.16 3.06 7.55
CA ASP A 152 -19.45 3.28 6.90
C ASP A 152 -20.24 4.38 7.59
N GLU A 153 -20.85 5.26 6.81
CA GLU A 153 -21.88 6.18 7.29
C GLU A 153 -23.26 5.55 7.00
N ILE A 154 -23.89 4.98 8.02
CA ILE A 154 -25.09 4.14 7.81
C ILE A 154 -26.33 4.99 7.60
N LEU A 155 -26.43 6.17 8.20
CA LEU A 155 -27.62 7.01 8.09
C LEU A 155 -27.26 8.39 7.53
N PRO A 156 -28.13 9.01 6.72
CA PRO A 156 -29.45 8.54 6.28
C PRO A 156 -29.43 7.58 5.07
N PHE A 157 -28.26 7.35 4.45
CA PHE A 157 -28.17 6.76 3.11
C PHE A 157 -28.14 5.22 3.07
N LYS A 158 -27.90 4.53 4.19
CA LYS A 158 -27.79 3.05 4.27
C LYS A 158 -26.87 2.51 3.16
N GLU A 159 -27.39 1.62 2.31
CA GLU A 159 -26.66 0.99 1.22
C GLU A 159 -26.42 1.91 0.01
N ALA A 160 -27.03 3.10 -0.02
CA ALA A 160 -26.84 4.06 -1.11
C ALA A 160 -25.51 4.81 -1.02
N THR A 161 -24.78 4.70 0.09
CA THR A 161 -23.43 5.26 0.24
C THR A 161 -22.37 4.18 0.32
N GLN A 162 -21.13 4.54 0.03
CA GLN A 162 -19.96 3.68 0.19
C GLN A 162 -18.95 4.37 1.10
N ARG A 163 -17.98 3.61 1.60
CA ARG A 163 -16.93 4.18 2.45
C ARG A 163 -16.16 5.27 1.73
N ASN A 164 -15.95 6.37 2.43
CA ASN A 164 -15.00 7.39 1.98
C ASN A 164 -13.58 6.81 1.99
N GLU A 165 -12.74 7.29 1.08
CA GLU A 165 -11.34 6.88 1.03
C GLU A 165 -10.43 8.07 0.75
N LEU A 166 -9.43 8.29 1.60
CA LEU A 166 -8.32 9.16 1.26
C LEU A 166 -7.25 8.31 0.59
N VAL A 167 -6.82 8.72 -0.61
CA VAL A 167 -5.76 8.05 -1.36
C VAL A 167 -4.63 9.01 -1.60
N ILE A 168 -3.42 8.59 -1.24
CA ILE A 168 -2.17 9.28 -1.53
C ILE A 168 -1.39 8.36 -2.47
N ARG A 169 -1.20 8.80 -3.72
CA ARG A 169 -0.37 8.10 -4.71
C ARG A 169 0.97 8.80 -4.79
N ALA A 170 2.01 8.09 -4.37
CA ALA A 170 3.39 8.56 -4.41
C ALA A 170 4.03 8.33 -5.78
N GLN A 171 3.65 7.27 -6.49
CA GLN A 171 4.08 7.05 -7.88
C GLN A 171 3.20 6.00 -8.58
N PRO A 172 3.11 6.00 -9.92
CA PRO A 172 3.41 7.14 -10.79
C PRO A 172 2.35 8.24 -10.65
N ASP A 173 2.57 9.39 -11.28
CA ASP A 173 1.63 10.53 -11.30
C ASP A 173 1.15 10.91 -9.89
N GLU A 174 2.03 11.60 -9.15
CA GLU A 174 1.82 12.02 -7.77
C GLU A 174 0.45 12.70 -7.61
N ALA A 175 -0.37 12.16 -6.72
CA ALA A 175 -1.71 12.67 -6.49
C ALA A 175 -2.20 12.40 -5.08
N MET A 176 -3.09 13.26 -4.60
CA MET A 176 -3.87 13.03 -3.40
C MET A 176 -5.33 13.30 -3.70
N TYR A 177 -6.20 12.33 -3.42
CA TYR A 177 -7.63 12.50 -3.66
C TYR A 177 -8.48 11.86 -2.58
N LEU A 178 -9.62 12.48 -2.29
CA LEU A 178 -10.59 12.00 -1.34
C LEU A 178 -11.85 11.53 -2.07
N LYS A 179 -12.11 10.23 -2.04
CA LYS A 179 -13.34 9.63 -2.54
C LYS A 179 -14.46 9.85 -1.54
N ILE A 180 -15.55 10.44 -2.02
CA ILE A 180 -16.74 10.77 -1.24
C ILE A 180 -18.01 10.43 -2.00
N ALA A 181 -19.09 10.20 -1.26
CA ALA A 181 -20.43 10.14 -1.81
C ALA A 181 -20.95 11.57 -2.06
N THR A 182 -21.56 11.79 -3.22
CA THR A 182 -22.25 13.04 -3.60
C THR A 182 -23.58 12.75 -4.27
N LYS A 183 -24.46 13.74 -4.34
CA LYS A 183 -25.67 13.66 -5.17
C LYS A 183 -25.25 13.53 -6.64
N ALA A 184 -25.79 12.55 -7.35
CA ALA A 184 -25.62 12.41 -8.78
C ALA A 184 -26.06 13.71 -9.51
N PRO A 185 -25.23 14.26 -10.42
CA PRO A 185 -25.62 15.41 -11.23
C PRO A 185 -26.91 15.13 -12.02
N GLY A 186 -27.85 16.07 -12.00
CA GLY A 186 -29.13 15.97 -12.68
C GLY A 186 -30.36 16.10 -11.78
N ILE A 187 -31.51 15.74 -12.35
CA ILE A 187 -32.82 15.75 -11.69
C ILE A 187 -33.06 14.37 -11.08
N GLY A 188 -32.80 14.24 -9.79
CA GLY A 188 -32.88 12.98 -9.04
C GLY A 188 -32.31 13.15 -7.63
N GLN A 189 -32.39 12.10 -6.81
CA GLN A 189 -31.81 12.05 -5.46
C GLN A 189 -30.78 10.93 -5.29
N ASP A 190 -30.35 10.31 -6.40
CA ASP A 190 -29.38 9.23 -6.36
C ASP A 190 -28.03 9.71 -5.84
N VAL A 191 -27.36 8.83 -5.10
CA VAL A 191 -26.03 9.06 -4.57
C VAL A 191 -25.01 8.32 -5.44
N THR A 192 -23.89 8.97 -5.74
CA THR A 192 -22.79 8.39 -6.50
C THR A 192 -21.45 8.72 -5.85
N MET A 193 -20.44 7.89 -6.09
CA MET A 193 -19.08 8.18 -5.64
C MET A 193 -18.39 9.13 -6.62
N THR A 194 -17.67 10.09 -6.05
CA THR A 194 -16.81 11.05 -6.76
C THR A 194 -15.56 11.30 -5.92
N GLU A 195 -14.67 12.17 -6.41
CA GLU A 195 -13.44 12.59 -5.77
C GLU A 195 -13.35 14.11 -5.58
N LEU A 196 -12.59 14.51 -4.56
CA LEU A 196 -11.88 15.79 -4.53
C LEU A 196 -10.42 15.49 -4.86
N ASP A 197 -9.89 16.06 -5.93
CA ASP A 197 -8.59 15.66 -6.52
C ASP A 197 -7.53 16.76 -6.43
N LEU A 198 -6.30 16.35 -6.12
CA LEU A 198 -5.07 17.11 -6.32
C LEU A 198 -4.06 16.22 -7.05
N THR A 199 -4.01 16.34 -8.38
CA THR A 199 -2.99 15.72 -9.23
C THR A 199 -1.84 16.71 -9.47
N TYR A 200 -0.62 16.37 -9.06
CA TYR A 200 0.50 17.32 -9.00
C TYR A 200 0.87 17.86 -10.38
N LYS A 201 0.99 16.98 -11.39
CA LYS A 201 1.31 17.38 -12.77
C LYS A 201 0.28 18.32 -13.40
N GLU A 202 -0.97 18.27 -12.95
CA GLU A 202 -2.05 19.13 -13.47
C GLU A 202 -2.11 20.45 -12.69
N ARG A 203 -1.78 20.44 -11.40
CA ARG A 203 -1.88 21.61 -10.52
C ARG A 203 -0.61 22.46 -10.47
N PHE A 204 0.55 21.84 -10.69
CA PHE A 204 1.89 22.41 -10.60
C PHE A 204 2.69 22.03 -11.85
N ASP A 205 2.16 22.37 -13.02
CA ASP A 205 2.69 22.01 -14.35
C ASP A 205 4.06 22.64 -14.65
N ASP A 206 4.44 23.69 -13.94
CA ASP A 206 5.71 24.40 -14.03
C ASP A 206 6.75 23.97 -12.97
N VAL A 207 6.40 23.05 -12.07
CA VAL A 207 7.27 22.62 -10.97
C VAL A 207 7.92 21.27 -11.29
N ARG A 208 9.26 21.24 -11.36
CA ARG A 208 10.00 19.97 -11.35
C ARG A 208 10.08 19.45 -9.91
N LEU A 209 9.46 18.30 -9.67
CA LEU A 209 9.66 17.57 -8.42
C LEU A 209 11.11 17.03 -8.39
N PRO A 210 11.90 17.30 -7.34
CA PRO A 210 13.23 16.73 -7.21
C PRO A 210 13.15 15.22 -7.06
N GLU A 211 14.12 14.50 -7.62
CA GLU A 211 14.21 13.06 -7.37
C GLU A 211 14.57 12.77 -5.90
N ALA A 212 14.28 11.54 -5.46
CA ALA A 212 14.51 11.13 -4.07
C ALA A 212 15.97 11.36 -3.62
N TYR A 213 16.96 11.00 -4.46
CA TYR A 213 18.38 11.20 -4.12
C TYR A 213 18.80 12.68 -4.11
N GLU A 214 18.20 13.54 -4.94
CA GLU A 214 18.47 14.97 -4.91
C GLU A 214 18.06 15.58 -3.57
N SER A 215 16.87 15.20 -3.09
CA SER A 215 16.33 15.66 -1.81
C SER A 215 17.17 15.15 -0.64
N LEU A 216 17.51 13.86 -0.62
CA LEU A 216 18.29 13.26 0.46
C LEU A 216 19.72 13.81 0.54
N ILE A 217 20.42 13.96 -0.60
CA ILE A 217 21.77 14.54 -0.61
C ILE A 217 21.74 15.99 -0.09
N ASN A 218 20.74 16.77 -0.50
CA ASN A 218 20.56 18.13 -0.01
C ASN A 218 20.33 18.16 1.51
N GLU A 219 19.52 17.24 2.06
CA GLU A 219 19.32 17.15 3.51
C GLU A 219 20.59 16.80 4.29
N VAL A 220 21.46 15.94 3.75
CA VAL A 220 22.78 15.67 4.36
C VAL A 220 23.62 16.94 4.43
N ILE A 221 23.65 17.73 3.35
CA ILE A 221 24.41 18.99 3.29
C ILE A 221 23.88 19.99 4.32
N LEU A 222 22.56 20.02 4.53
CA LEU A 222 21.90 20.89 5.50
C LEU A 222 21.94 20.35 6.95
N GLY A 223 22.47 19.13 7.16
CA GLY A 223 22.48 18.48 8.47
C GLY A 223 21.08 18.08 8.98
N ASN A 224 20.09 17.96 8.09
CA ASN A 224 18.74 17.53 8.44
C ASN A 224 18.64 16.00 8.42
N THR A 225 18.38 15.40 9.58
CA THR A 225 18.32 13.95 9.75
C THR A 225 16.89 13.39 9.70
N THR A 226 15.88 14.23 9.47
CA THR A 226 14.44 13.86 9.57
C THR A 226 14.08 12.66 8.71
N ASN A 227 14.54 12.61 7.46
CA ASN A 227 14.20 11.55 6.51
C ASN A 227 15.22 10.39 6.50
N PHE A 228 16.09 10.31 7.52
CA PHE A 228 17.09 9.25 7.67
C PHE A 228 16.75 8.29 8.80
N VAL A 229 16.86 6.99 8.52
CA VAL A 229 16.55 5.92 9.47
C VAL A 229 17.52 5.97 10.66
N ARG A 230 16.97 6.04 11.88
CA ARG A 230 17.75 5.98 13.12
C ARG A 230 18.05 4.53 13.51
N SER A 231 19.10 4.30 14.30
CA SER A 231 19.48 2.93 14.70
C SER A 231 18.39 2.19 15.47
N ASP A 232 17.67 2.87 16.38
CA ASP A 232 16.54 2.31 17.11
C ASP A 232 15.28 2.14 16.25
N GLU A 233 15.12 2.97 15.21
CA GLU A 233 14.09 2.79 14.18
C GLU A 233 14.33 1.53 13.36
N LEU A 234 15.59 1.28 12.97
CA LEU A 234 15.99 0.10 12.24
C LEU A 234 15.77 -1.18 13.07
N ASP A 235 16.14 -1.17 14.36
CA ASP A 235 15.88 -2.27 15.30
C ASP A 235 14.38 -2.56 15.43
N ALA A 236 13.57 -1.50 15.60
CA ALA A 236 12.12 -1.65 15.71
C ALA A 236 11.50 -2.24 14.45
N ALA A 237 11.97 -1.87 13.26
CA ALA A 237 11.54 -2.44 12.00
C ALA A 237 11.91 -3.93 11.89
N TRP A 238 13.14 -4.32 12.19
CA TRP A 238 13.56 -5.73 12.13
C TRP A 238 12.78 -6.61 13.12
N ARG A 239 12.52 -6.15 14.34
CA ARG A 239 11.73 -6.88 15.33
C ARG A 239 10.38 -7.34 14.80
N ILE A 240 9.75 -6.56 13.93
CA ILE A 240 8.42 -6.83 13.37
C ILE A 240 8.45 -8.03 12.40
N PHE A 241 9.47 -8.13 11.55
CA PHE A 241 9.51 -9.10 10.45
C PHE A 241 10.39 -10.32 10.72
N THR A 242 11.42 -10.20 11.56
CA THR A 242 12.41 -11.26 11.81
C THR A 242 11.79 -12.63 12.15
N PRO A 243 10.77 -12.73 13.03
CA PRO A 243 10.16 -14.04 13.32
C PRO A 243 9.52 -14.72 12.10
N LEU A 244 8.88 -13.96 11.21
CA LEU A 244 8.30 -14.49 9.97
C LEU A 244 9.41 -14.87 8.98
N LEU A 245 10.42 -14.01 8.85
CA LEU A 245 11.55 -14.24 7.95
C LEU A 245 12.31 -15.53 8.30
N HIS A 246 12.54 -15.81 9.58
CA HIS A 246 13.17 -17.06 10.01
C HIS A 246 12.37 -18.30 9.58
N LYS A 247 11.03 -18.25 9.61
CA LYS A 247 10.17 -19.35 9.14
C LYS A 247 10.21 -19.51 7.62
N ILE A 248 10.31 -18.40 6.89
CA ILE A 248 10.49 -18.41 5.43
C ILE A 248 11.82 -19.07 5.08
N ASP A 249 12.91 -18.63 5.70
CA ASP A 249 14.26 -19.15 5.44
C ASP A 249 14.40 -20.62 5.84
N ALA A 250 13.69 -21.06 6.89
CA ALA A 250 13.61 -22.46 7.30
C ALA A 250 12.77 -23.34 6.34
N GLY A 251 12.11 -22.75 5.34
CA GLY A 251 11.24 -23.48 4.43
C GLY A 251 9.96 -23.98 5.11
N GLU A 252 9.41 -23.24 6.07
CA GLU A 252 8.12 -23.62 6.67
C GLU A 252 6.93 -23.11 5.85
N LEU A 253 7.15 -22.15 4.95
CA LEU A 253 6.09 -21.45 4.22
C LEU A 253 6.28 -21.58 2.70
N GLU A 254 5.22 -22.01 2.00
CA GLU A 254 5.21 -22.13 0.55
C GLU A 254 4.59 -20.88 -0.07
N PRO A 255 5.28 -20.16 -0.98
CA PRO A 255 4.67 -19.06 -1.71
C PRO A 255 3.63 -19.56 -2.72
N ILE A 256 2.48 -18.89 -2.79
CA ILE A 256 1.42 -19.23 -3.72
C ILE A 256 1.81 -18.75 -5.13
N PRO A 257 1.75 -19.61 -6.18
CA PRO A 257 2.05 -19.19 -7.53
C PRO A 257 1.03 -18.15 -8.03
N TYR A 258 1.51 -17.13 -8.73
CA TYR A 258 0.63 -16.17 -9.41
C TYR A 258 1.16 -15.80 -10.80
N PRO A 259 0.30 -15.70 -11.84
CA PRO A 259 0.76 -15.31 -13.16
C PRO A 259 1.34 -13.90 -13.18
N MET A 260 2.46 -13.70 -13.89
CA MET A 260 2.98 -12.37 -14.16
C MET A 260 1.92 -11.49 -14.83
N GLY A 261 1.83 -10.23 -14.40
CA GLY A 261 0.83 -9.25 -14.84
C GLY A 261 -0.52 -9.39 -14.14
N SER A 262 -0.69 -10.36 -13.22
CA SER A 262 -1.87 -10.43 -12.36
C SER A 262 -1.79 -9.46 -11.18
N ARG A 263 -2.84 -9.41 -10.35
CA ARG A 263 -2.86 -8.59 -9.11
C ARG A 263 -2.15 -9.26 -7.92
N GLY A 264 -1.53 -10.42 -8.13
CA GLY A 264 -1.00 -11.32 -7.10
C GLY A 264 -1.94 -12.49 -6.81
N PRO A 265 -1.61 -13.33 -5.82
CA PRO A 265 -2.42 -14.48 -5.43
C PRO A 265 -3.84 -14.09 -4.99
N PRO A 266 -4.89 -14.86 -5.34
CA PRO A 266 -6.26 -14.61 -4.88
C PRO A 266 -6.40 -14.54 -3.35
N ALA A 267 -5.63 -15.34 -2.62
CA ALA A 267 -5.56 -15.34 -1.17
C ALA A 267 -5.21 -13.95 -0.57
N ALA A 268 -4.53 -13.08 -1.31
CA ALA A 268 -4.23 -11.71 -0.86
C ALA A 268 -5.48 -10.80 -0.88
N ASP A 269 -6.38 -10.99 -1.84
CA ASP A 269 -7.66 -10.28 -1.88
C ASP A 269 -8.59 -10.81 -0.76
N GLU A 270 -8.55 -12.11 -0.45
CA GLU A 270 -9.26 -12.72 0.70
C GLU A 270 -8.72 -12.19 2.04
N LEU A 271 -7.40 -12.10 2.20
CA LEU A 271 -6.75 -11.52 3.38
C LEU A 271 -7.20 -10.08 3.61
N SER A 272 -7.23 -9.28 2.54
CA SER A 272 -7.69 -7.88 2.59
C SER A 272 -9.17 -7.78 2.98
N ALA A 273 -10.01 -8.67 2.44
CA ALA A 273 -11.43 -8.73 2.79
C ALA A 273 -11.64 -9.12 4.27
N ARG A 274 -10.84 -10.06 4.80
CA ARG A 274 -10.85 -10.44 6.22
C ARG A 274 -10.44 -9.27 7.13
N ALA A 275 -9.49 -8.45 6.69
CA ALA A 275 -9.12 -7.19 7.33
C ALA A 275 -10.19 -6.07 7.17
N GLY A 276 -11.34 -6.39 6.58
CA GLY A 276 -12.46 -5.47 6.45
C GLY A 276 -12.32 -4.44 5.34
N TYR A 277 -11.38 -4.60 4.40
CA TYR A 277 -11.34 -3.77 3.21
C TYR A 277 -12.50 -4.11 2.26
N VAL A 278 -13.21 -3.07 1.83
CA VAL A 278 -14.30 -3.19 0.84
C VAL A 278 -13.95 -2.37 -0.38
N ARG A 279 -13.80 -3.02 -1.55
CA ARG A 279 -13.54 -2.29 -2.81
C ARG A 279 -14.75 -1.45 -3.19
N THR A 280 -14.54 -0.17 -3.49
CA THR A 280 -15.58 0.69 -4.05
C THR A 280 -16.11 0.12 -5.36
N LYS A 281 -17.44 0.07 -5.48
CA LYS A 281 -18.17 -0.43 -6.64
C LYS A 281 -18.52 0.72 -7.58
N ALA A 282 -18.56 0.42 -8.88
CA ALA A 282 -19.04 1.32 -9.95
C ALA A 282 -18.30 2.66 -10.09
N TYR A 283 -17.15 2.81 -9.42
CA TYR A 283 -16.33 4.02 -9.49
C TYR A 283 -14.84 3.64 -9.50
N GLU A 284 -14.15 4.10 -10.53
CA GLU A 284 -12.70 4.07 -10.62
C GLU A 284 -12.22 5.50 -10.90
N TRP A 285 -11.31 5.98 -10.08
CA TRP A 285 -10.65 7.26 -10.28
C TRP A 285 -9.81 7.21 -11.55
N ARG A 286 -9.86 8.25 -12.38
CA ARG A 286 -9.05 8.43 -13.59
C ARG A 286 -8.59 9.88 -13.66
N THR A 287 -7.33 10.10 -14.05
CA THR A 287 -6.83 11.46 -14.37
C THR A 287 -7.67 12.08 -15.48
N ALA A 288 -7.87 13.40 -15.44
CA ALA A 288 -8.67 14.12 -16.42
C ALA A 288 -8.20 13.90 -17.88
N GLY A 289 -6.91 13.63 -18.08
CA GLY A 289 -6.33 13.36 -19.40
C GLY A 289 -6.53 11.95 -20.00
N THR A 290 -7.12 10.99 -19.27
CA THR A 290 -7.31 9.60 -19.75
C THR A 290 -8.77 9.16 -19.85
N ALA A 291 -9.71 10.09 -19.68
CA ALA A 291 -11.13 9.79 -19.72
C ALA A 291 -11.69 9.79 -21.15
N GLU A 292 -11.97 8.61 -21.73
CA GLU A 292 -13.05 8.49 -22.71
C GLU A 292 -14.40 8.82 -22.02
N PRO A 293 -15.36 9.42 -22.76
CA PRO A 293 -16.64 9.84 -22.18
C PRO A 293 -17.35 8.67 -21.51
N ARG A 294 -17.77 8.87 -20.24
CA ARG A 294 -18.54 7.88 -19.48
C ARG A 294 -19.79 7.50 -20.29
N THR A 295 -19.92 6.23 -20.68
CA THR A 295 -21.19 5.70 -21.16
C THR A 295 -22.18 5.77 -19.99
N PRO A 296 -23.38 6.36 -20.16
CA PRO A 296 -24.37 6.39 -19.09
C PRO A 296 -24.68 4.96 -18.65
N GLY A 297 -24.50 4.67 -17.35
CA GLY A 297 -24.77 3.36 -16.79
C GLY A 297 -26.20 2.93 -17.09
N VAL A 298 -26.35 1.66 -17.50
CA VAL A 298 -27.63 1.01 -17.75
C VAL A 298 -28.54 1.25 -16.55
N ARG A 299 -29.67 1.91 -16.77
CA ARG A 299 -30.76 2.04 -15.80
C ARG A 299 -31.15 0.62 -15.37
N LEU A 300 -30.95 0.29 -14.10
CA LEU A 300 -31.65 -0.82 -13.48
C LEU A 300 -33.12 -0.41 -13.37
N SER A 301 -33.90 -0.72 -14.40
CA SER A 301 -35.35 -0.74 -14.27
C SER A 301 -35.72 -1.89 -13.35
N LYS A 302 -36.25 -1.58 -12.18
CA LYS A 302 -37.12 -2.49 -11.44
C LYS A 302 -38.46 -1.78 -11.23
N GLN A 303 -39.50 -2.53 -11.58
CA GLN A 303 -40.92 -2.25 -11.41
C GLN A 303 -41.28 -1.87 -9.98
#